data_AF-A0A2Z5QZZ6-F1
#
_entry.id   AF-A0A2Z5QZZ6-F1
#
_cell.length_a   1.000
_cell.length_b   1.000
_cell.length_c   1.000
_cell.angle_alpha   90.00
_cell.angle_beta   90.00
_cell.angle_gamma   90.00
#
_symmetry.space_group_name_H-M   'P 1'
#
loop_
_entity.id
_entity.type
_entity.pdbx_description
1 polymer ?
#
loop_
_entity_poly.entity_id
_entity_poly.type
_entity_poly.pdbx_seq_one_letter_code
_entity_poly.pdbx_strand_id
1 'polypeptide(L)'
;MQNNLDYAAAQMMPALVTALYTRTVFGLNALLYALGSTPCPLGAPSYSALGIAASALAQDIRALTAESLAHLAERGMLDPAQFAEEVTWLLLHQDVLTNRVLGTLQDAASISPLAGWRIVQVLENMLPAVSDINRGGSFVQLLVQLAGSTA
;
A
#
# COMPACT_ATOMS: atom_id res chain seq x y z
N MET A 1 -16.35 -17.06 -6.60
CA MET A 1 -15.51 -16.81 -7.80
C MET A 1 -14.23 -16.19 -7.30
N GLN A 2 -13.09 -16.88 -7.38
CA GLN A 2 -11.80 -16.30 -7.00
C GLN A 2 -11.52 -15.08 -7.87
N ASN A 3 -11.18 -13.97 -7.23
CA ASN A 3 -10.92 -12.68 -7.87
C ASN A 3 -9.70 -12.84 -8.79
N ASN A 4 -9.90 -12.66 -10.11
CA ASN A 4 -8.86 -12.83 -11.13
C ASN A 4 -7.61 -11.98 -10.80
N LEU A 5 -7.81 -10.85 -10.12
CA LEU A 5 -6.74 -9.95 -9.67
C LEU A 5 -5.91 -10.53 -8.53
N ASP A 6 -6.51 -11.22 -7.56
CA ASP A 6 -5.75 -11.87 -6.47
C ASP A 6 -4.87 -13.00 -7.00
N TYR A 7 -5.38 -13.74 -7.98
CA TYR A 7 -4.59 -14.75 -8.67
C TYR A 7 -3.44 -14.13 -9.48
N ALA A 8 -3.70 -13.05 -10.21
CA ALA A 8 -2.66 -12.30 -10.94
C ALA A 8 -1.60 -11.71 -9.99
N ALA A 9 -2.02 -11.13 -8.87
CA ALA A 9 -1.13 -10.61 -7.84
C ALA A 9 -0.23 -11.73 -7.27
N ALA A 10 -0.81 -12.87 -6.92
CA ALA A 10 -0.06 -14.04 -6.44
C ALA A 10 0.98 -14.53 -7.45
N GLN A 11 0.64 -14.59 -8.74
CA GLN A 11 1.59 -14.98 -9.79
C GLN A 11 2.73 -13.97 -9.98
N MET A 12 2.46 -12.69 -9.74
CA MET A 12 3.43 -11.61 -9.90
C MET A 12 4.29 -11.35 -8.66
N MET A 13 4.09 -12.08 -7.55
CA MET A 13 4.87 -11.92 -6.31
C MET A 13 6.39 -11.96 -6.53
N PRO A 14 6.98 -12.90 -7.32
CA PRO A 14 8.41 -12.89 -7.58
C PRO A 14 8.89 -11.61 -8.27
N ALA A 15 8.09 -11.07 -9.19
CA ALA A 15 8.39 -9.82 -9.88
C ALA A 15 8.28 -8.62 -8.92
N LEU A 16 7.27 -8.59 -8.06
CA LEU A 16 7.11 -7.57 -7.02
C LEU A 16 8.29 -7.54 -6.04
N VAL A 17 8.74 -8.71 -5.56
CA VAL A 17 9.93 -8.82 -4.71
C VAL A 17 11.18 -8.35 -5.45
N THR A 18 11.32 -8.66 -6.74
CA THR A 18 12.42 -8.17 -7.58
C THR A 18 12.44 -6.64 -7.67
N ALA A 19 11.27 -5.99 -7.64
CA ALA A 19 11.14 -4.53 -7.68
C ALA A 19 11.67 -3.83 -6.43
N LEU A 20 11.83 -4.54 -5.30
CA LEU A 20 12.45 -4.00 -4.10
C LEU A 20 13.94 -3.66 -4.30
N TYR A 21 14.59 -4.39 -5.22
CA TYR A 21 16.03 -4.37 -5.45
C TYR A 21 16.42 -3.84 -6.83
N THR A 22 15.50 -3.81 -7.79
CA THR A 22 15.76 -3.41 -9.17
C THR A 22 14.77 -2.36 -9.65
N ARG A 23 15.18 -1.50 -10.58
CA ARG A 23 14.32 -0.43 -11.11
C ARG A 23 13.42 -0.88 -12.25
N THR A 24 13.75 -1.98 -12.92
CA THR A 24 13.06 -2.40 -14.14
C THR A 24 12.43 -3.77 -13.92
N VAL A 25 11.11 -3.81 -13.78
CA VAL A 25 10.34 -5.04 -13.69
C VAL A 25 9.12 -4.94 -14.61
N PHE A 26 9.04 -5.85 -15.57
CA PHE A 26 7.96 -5.85 -16.56
C PHE A 26 6.63 -6.29 -15.93
N GLY A 27 5.53 -5.71 -16.42
CA GLY A 27 4.17 -6.10 -16.05
C GLY A 27 3.63 -5.48 -14.76
N LEU A 28 4.47 -4.89 -13.91
CA LEU A 28 4.01 -4.28 -12.64
C LEU A 28 3.08 -3.09 -12.85
N ASN A 29 3.37 -2.23 -13.82
CA ASN A 29 2.50 -1.08 -14.10
C ASN A 29 1.09 -1.51 -14.51
N ALA A 30 0.98 -2.56 -15.31
CA ALA A 30 -0.31 -3.10 -15.73
C ALA A 30 -1.07 -3.72 -14.54
N LEU A 31 -0.37 -4.43 -13.65
CA LEU A 31 -0.98 -4.99 -12.43
C LEU A 31 -1.47 -3.87 -11.51
N LEU A 32 -0.63 -2.89 -11.18
CA LEU A 32 -0.98 -1.79 -10.28
C LEU A 32 -2.17 -0.99 -10.82
N TYR A 33 -2.13 -0.64 -12.11
CA TYR A 33 -3.26 0.02 -12.75
C TYR A 33 -4.55 -0.81 -12.69
N ALA A 34 -4.47 -2.12 -12.92
CA ALA A 34 -5.63 -3.02 -12.84
C ALA A 34 -6.17 -3.14 -11.41
N LEU A 35 -5.29 -3.17 -10.40
CA LEU A 35 -5.65 -3.15 -8.99
C LEU A 35 -6.31 -1.83 -8.60
N GLY A 36 -5.77 -0.68 -9.00
CA GLY A 36 -6.38 0.64 -8.76
C GLY A 36 -7.72 0.83 -9.47
N SER A 37 -7.88 0.17 -10.62
CA SER A 37 -9.07 0.31 -11.49
C SER A 37 -10.13 -0.76 -11.25
N THR A 38 -9.93 -1.70 -10.32
CA THR A 38 -10.91 -2.77 -10.05
C THR A 38 -12.22 -2.24 -9.48
N PRO A 39 -13.38 -2.76 -9.92
CA PRO A 39 -14.66 -2.57 -9.25
C PRO A 39 -14.94 -3.63 -8.18
N CYS A 40 -14.06 -4.62 -8.01
CA CYS A 40 -14.24 -5.74 -7.09
C CYS A 40 -13.36 -5.58 -5.84
N PRO A 41 -13.84 -5.99 -4.65
CA PRO A 41 -13.02 -6.03 -3.46
C PRO A 41 -11.73 -6.81 -3.68
N LEU A 42 -10.63 -6.31 -3.12
CA LEU A 42 -9.33 -6.96 -3.18
C LEU A 42 -9.17 -7.95 -2.02
N GLY A 43 -8.43 -9.03 -2.24
CA GLY A 43 -8.03 -9.96 -1.20
C GLY A 43 -6.59 -9.73 -0.73
N ALA A 44 -6.15 -10.58 0.19
CA ALA A 44 -4.81 -10.55 0.77
C ALA A 44 -3.67 -10.51 -0.27
N PRO A 45 -3.65 -11.34 -1.34
CA PRO A 45 -2.57 -11.29 -2.32
C PRO A 45 -2.44 -9.94 -3.02
N SER A 46 -3.56 -9.29 -3.34
CA SER A 46 -3.57 -7.96 -3.97
C SER A 46 -3.08 -6.87 -3.02
N TYR A 47 -3.47 -6.93 -1.75
CA TYR A 47 -3.00 -5.99 -0.74
C TYR A 47 -1.52 -6.18 -0.39
N SER A 48 -1.06 -7.42 -0.26
CA SER A 48 0.37 -7.77 -0.17
C SER A 48 1.15 -7.22 -1.37
N ALA A 49 0.62 -7.35 -2.59
CA ALA A 49 1.25 -6.81 -3.80
C ALA A 49 1.38 -5.28 -3.76
N LEU A 50 0.33 -4.57 -3.33
CA LEU A 50 0.37 -3.12 -3.13
C LEU A 50 1.37 -2.73 -2.03
N GLY A 51 1.44 -3.49 -0.94
CA GLY A 51 2.39 -3.29 0.15
C GLY A 51 3.86 -3.44 -0.29
N ILE A 52 4.16 -4.46 -1.11
CA ILE A 52 5.49 -4.66 -1.68
C ILE A 52 5.83 -3.56 -2.70
N ALA A 53 4.89 -3.22 -3.58
CA ALA A 53 5.08 -2.17 -4.59
C ALA A 53 5.29 -0.78 -3.96
N ALA A 54 4.66 -0.51 -2.80
CA ALA A 54 4.90 0.70 -2.00
C ALA A 54 6.34 0.79 -1.50
N SER A 55 7.08 -0.32 -1.48
CA SER A 55 8.50 -0.35 -1.12
C SER A 55 9.46 -0.55 -2.28
N ALA A 56 8.95 -0.54 -3.52
CA ALA A 56 9.75 -0.69 -4.72
C ALA A 56 10.94 0.30 -4.75
N LEU A 57 12.06 -0.10 -5.32
CA LEU A 57 13.24 0.75 -5.50
C LEU A 57 12.93 1.91 -6.45
N ALA A 58 12.17 1.63 -7.51
CA ALA A 58 11.77 2.56 -8.54
C ALA A 58 10.70 3.53 -8.00
N GLN A 59 10.92 4.85 -8.18
CA GLN A 59 10.02 5.88 -7.65
C GLN A 59 8.69 5.96 -8.42
N ASP A 60 8.73 5.72 -9.73
CA ASP A 60 7.57 5.61 -10.61
C ASP A 60 6.63 4.48 -10.18
N ILE A 61 7.16 3.31 -9.79
CA ILE A 61 6.36 2.21 -9.25
C ILE A 61 5.68 2.62 -7.93
N ARG A 62 6.41 3.32 -7.05
CA ARG A 62 5.84 3.83 -5.80
C ARG A 62 4.76 4.88 -6.04
N ALA A 63 4.95 5.79 -7.00
CA ALA A 63 3.97 6.78 -7.38
C ALA A 63 2.70 6.14 -7.94
N LEU A 64 2.83 5.17 -8.85
CA LEU A 64 1.69 4.43 -9.39
C LEU A 64 0.97 3.61 -8.31
N THR A 65 1.70 3.10 -7.32
CA THR A 65 1.09 2.44 -6.16
C THR A 65 0.27 3.43 -5.33
N ALA A 66 0.80 4.64 -5.09
CA ALA A 66 0.07 5.70 -4.41
C ALA A 66 -1.22 6.09 -5.15
N GLU A 67 -1.14 6.27 -6.48
CA GLU A 67 -2.30 6.53 -7.33
C GLU A 67 -3.33 5.39 -7.25
N SER A 68 -2.87 4.14 -7.29
CA SER A 68 -3.74 2.97 -7.20
C SER A 68 -4.48 2.91 -5.86
N LEU A 69 -3.78 3.21 -4.75
CA LEU A 69 -4.38 3.30 -3.42
C LEU A 69 -5.41 4.44 -3.32
N ALA A 70 -5.09 5.61 -3.87
CA ALA A 70 -6.01 6.74 -3.90
C ALA A 70 -7.27 6.43 -4.72
N HIS A 71 -7.14 5.83 -5.89
CA HIS A 71 -8.28 5.42 -6.70
C HIS A 71 -9.16 4.36 -6.02
N LEU A 72 -8.55 3.38 -5.33
CA LEU A 72 -9.30 2.43 -4.53
C LEU A 72 -10.05 3.12 -3.38
N ALA A 73 -9.43 4.09 -2.72
CA ALA A 73 -10.06 4.86 -1.65
C ALA A 73 -11.24 5.70 -2.16
N GLU A 74 -11.06 6.41 -3.28
CA GLU A 74 -12.09 7.24 -3.91
C GLU A 74 -13.33 6.47 -4.32
N ARG A 75 -13.14 5.20 -4.70
CA ARG A 75 -14.22 4.30 -5.11
C ARG A 75 -14.80 3.50 -3.95
N GLY A 76 -14.28 3.68 -2.73
CA GLY A 76 -14.68 2.91 -1.54
C GLY A 76 -14.26 1.44 -1.59
N MET A 77 -13.34 1.06 -2.47
CA MET A 77 -12.86 -0.32 -2.67
C MET A 77 -11.62 -0.67 -1.83
N LEU A 78 -10.96 0.34 -1.24
CA LEU A 78 -9.87 0.10 -0.28
C LEU A 78 -10.47 -0.30 1.08
N ASP A 79 -10.25 -1.54 1.50
CA ASP A 79 -10.46 -1.99 2.88
C ASP A 79 -9.22 -1.59 3.73
N PRO A 80 -9.35 -0.63 4.65
CA PRO A 80 -8.21 -0.14 5.41
C PRO A 80 -7.70 -1.15 6.43
N ALA A 81 -8.56 -2.03 6.97
CA ALA A 81 -8.16 -3.00 7.99
C ALA A 81 -7.36 -4.13 7.35
N GLN A 82 -7.87 -4.66 6.22
CA GLN A 82 -7.16 -5.74 5.51
C GLN A 82 -5.83 -5.25 4.92
N PHE A 83 -5.79 -4.04 4.35
CA PHE A 83 -4.52 -3.50 3.86
C PHE A 83 -3.52 -3.25 5.00
N ALA A 84 -3.98 -2.76 6.16
CA ALA A 84 -3.14 -2.57 7.33
C ALA A 84 -2.56 -3.89 7.85
N GLU A 85 -3.35 -4.97 7.86
CA GLU A 85 -2.89 -6.31 8.26
C GLU A 85 -1.72 -6.77 7.38
N GLU A 86 -1.88 -6.73 6.06
CA GLU A 86 -0.87 -7.17 5.10
C GLU A 86 0.40 -6.31 5.17
N VAL A 87 0.27 -4.98 5.24
CA VAL A 87 1.42 -4.07 5.34
C VAL A 87 2.15 -4.24 6.66
N THR A 88 1.41 -4.40 7.77
CA THR A 88 2.00 -4.70 9.08
C THR A 88 2.80 -5.99 9.03
N TRP A 89 2.22 -7.05 8.46
CA TRP A 89 2.87 -8.35 8.35
C TRP A 89 4.19 -8.23 7.56
N LEU A 90 4.18 -7.55 6.41
CA LEU A 90 5.38 -7.33 5.59
C LEU A 90 6.46 -6.52 6.33
N LEU A 91 6.06 -5.51 7.11
CA LEU A 91 6.99 -4.68 7.88
C LEU A 91 7.64 -5.44 9.04
N LEU A 92 6.87 -6.28 9.74
CA LEU A 92 7.38 -7.10 10.84
C LEU A 92 8.40 -8.14 10.36
N HIS A 93 8.18 -8.73 9.17
CA HIS A 93 9.10 -9.67 8.55
C HIS A 93 10.27 -8.99 7.81
N GLN A 94 10.29 -7.65 7.77
CA GLN A 94 11.29 -6.85 7.06
C GLN A 94 11.35 -7.12 5.54
N ASP A 95 10.26 -7.61 4.97
CA ASP A 95 10.14 -7.82 3.52
C ASP A 95 10.06 -6.49 2.76
N VAL A 96 9.68 -5.42 3.45
CA VAL A 96 9.57 -4.06 2.92
C VAL A 96 10.28 -3.03 3.79
N LEU A 97 10.75 -1.95 3.18
CA LEU A 97 11.41 -0.84 3.87
C LEU A 97 10.40 0.21 4.36
N THR A 98 10.39 0.43 5.68
CA THR A 98 9.52 1.40 6.38
C THR A 98 9.48 2.77 5.71
N ASN A 99 10.63 3.37 5.44
CA ASN A 99 10.70 4.73 4.89
C ASN A 99 10.05 4.84 3.49
N ARG A 100 10.10 3.79 2.68
CA ARG A 100 9.51 3.80 1.33
C ARG A 100 8.00 3.64 1.39
N VAL A 101 7.53 2.69 2.20
CA VAL A 101 6.10 2.48 2.45
C VAL A 101 5.49 3.75 3.02
N LEU A 102 6.12 4.35 4.03
CA LEU A 102 5.68 5.62 4.61
C LEU A 102 5.53 6.73 3.55
N GLY A 103 6.54 6.88 2.68
CA GLY A 103 6.51 7.86 1.59
C GLY A 103 5.35 7.60 0.62
N THR A 104 5.14 6.36 0.21
CA THR A 104 4.01 6.01 -0.68
C THR A 104 2.65 6.26 -0.05
N LEU A 105 2.47 5.98 1.25
CA LEU A 105 1.22 6.28 1.95
C LEU A 105 0.99 7.79 2.07
N GLN A 106 2.05 8.57 2.31
CA GLN A 106 1.99 10.03 2.33
C GLN A 106 1.62 10.60 0.95
N ASP A 107 2.23 10.08 -0.12
CA ASP A 107 1.92 10.44 -1.50
C ASP A 107 0.45 10.13 -1.82
N ALA A 108 -0.03 8.94 -1.47
CA ALA A 108 -1.42 8.53 -1.68
C ALA A 108 -2.41 9.45 -0.94
N ALA A 109 -2.11 9.78 0.32
CA ALA A 109 -2.92 10.68 1.13
C ALA A 109 -2.97 12.11 0.56
N SER A 110 -1.95 12.52 -0.19
CA SER A 110 -1.85 13.86 -0.79
C SER A 110 -2.64 13.99 -2.10
N ILE A 111 -3.10 12.89 -2.70
CA ILE A 111 -3.84 12.89 -3.97
C ILE A 111 -5.25 13.44 -3.79
N SER A 112 -5.97 13.02 -2.76
CA SER A 112 -7.31 13.54 -2.47
C SER A 112 -7.67 13.42 -0.98
N PRO A 113 -8.60 14.26 -0.46
CA PRO A 113 -8.99 14.21 0.95
C PRO A 113 -9.56 12.84 1.38
N LEU A 114 -10.30 12.16 0.48
CA LEU A 114 -10.86 10.84 0.75
C LEU A 114 -9.76 9.77 0.80
N ALA A 115 -8.75 9.85 -0.05
CA ALA A 115 -7.56 9.02 0.05
C ALA A 115 -6.84 9.28 1.38
N GLY A 116 -6.63 10.55 1.75
CA GLY A 116 -6.05 10.93 3.05
C GLY A 116 -6.79 10.31 4.24
N TRP A 117 -8.12 10.43 4.26
CA TRP A 117 -8.95 9.80 5.29
C TRP A 117 -8.80 8.28 5.32
N ARG A 118 -8.74 7.62 4.16
CA ARG A 118 -8.58 6.17 4.08
C ARG A 118 -7.20 5.72 4.56
N ILE A 119 -6.15 6.49 4.27
CA ILE A 119 -4.80 6.24 4.78
C ILE A 119 -4.74 6.44 6.31
N VAL A 120 -5.44 7.44 6.86
CA VAL A 120 -5.59 7.58 8.33
C VAL A 120 -6.15 6.30 8.93
N GLN A 121 -7.22 5.74 8.36
CA GLN A 121 -7.80 4.48 8.84
C GLN A 121 -6.81 3.31 8.74
N VAL A 122 -6.02 3.22 7.67
CA VAL A 122 -4.97 2.20 7.55
C VAL A 122 -3.96 2.34 8.70
N LEU A 123 -3.45 3.56 8.92
CA LEU A 123 -2.47 3.82 9.96
C LEU A 123 -3.02 3.55 11.38
N GLU A 124 -4.30 3.85 11.64
CA GLU A 124 -4.98 3.51 12.89
C GLU A 124 -5.02 1.99 13.13
N ASN A 125 -5.32 1.20 12.10
CA ASN A 125 -5.35 -0.26 12.19
C ASN A 125 -3.94 -0.86 12.38
N MET A 126 -2.87 -0.14 12.01
CA MET A 126 -1.48 -0.57 12.25
C MET A 126 -1.00 -0.29 13.69
N LEU A 127 -1.66 0.61 14.43
CA LEU A 127 -1.23 1.05 15.77
C LEU A 127 -0.94 -0.08 16.75
N PRO A 128 -1.73 -1.17 16.83
CA PRO A 128 -1.48 -2.24 17.80
C PRO A 128 -0.11 -2.91 17.65
N ALA A 129 0.46 -2.92 16.44
CA ALA A 129 1.74 -3.57 16.13
C ALA A 129 2.90 -2.57 15.93
N VAL A 130 2.64 -1.26 16.05
CA VAL A 130 3.61 -0.22 15.66
C VAL A 130 4.86 -0.20 16.53
N SER A 131 4.80 -0.69 17.77
CA SER A 131 5.96 -0.81 18.66
C SER A 131 6.98 -1.85 18.17
N ASP A 132 6.49 -2.84 17.44
CA ASP A 132 7.29 -3.98 16.98
C ASP A 132 7.83 -3.75 15.56
N ILE A 133 7.25 -2.77 14.84
CA ILE A 133 7.72 -2.34 13.53
C ILE A 133 8.99 -1.50 13.68
N ASN A 134 10.03 -1.86 12.91
CA ASN A 134 11.25 -1.06 12.85
C ASN A 134 10.94 0.37 12.35
N ARG A 135 11.25 1.37 13.18
CA ARG A 135 10.89 2.78 12.98
C ARG A 135 9.38 3.04 12.90
N GLY A 136 8.56 2.22 13.59
CA GLY A 136 7.11 2.37 13.60
C GLY A 136 6.62 3.75 14.06
N GLY A 137 7.37 4.43 14.93
CA GLY A 137 7.06 5.80 15.36
C GLY A 137 6.87 6.81 14.20
N SER A 138 7.46 6.57 13.04
CA SER A 138 7.24 7.41 11.85
C SER A 138 5.82 7.27 11.27
N PHE A 139 5.18 6.10 11.38
CA PHE A 139 3.78 5.93 10.99
C PHE A 139 2.83 6.67 11.93
N VAL A 140 3.13 6.67 13.23
CA VAL A 140 2.37 7.47 14.22
C VAL A 140 2.48 8.96 13.93
N GLN A 141 3.68 9.44 13.57
CA GLN A 141 3.87 10.84 13.18
C GLN A 141 3.05 11.20 11.93
N LEU A 142 3.05 10.35 10.91
CA LEU A 142 2.23 10.57 9.71
C LEU A 142 0.74 10.56 10.04
N LEU A 143 0.28 9.65 10.90
CA LEU A 143 -1.11 9.60 11.35
C LEU A 143 -1.53 10.93 11.99
N VAL A 144 -0.73 11.45 12.93
CA VAL A 144 -1.00 12.73 13.59
C VAL A 144 -1.02 13.89 12.59
N GLN A 145 -0.11 13.90 11.62
CA GLN A 145 -0.08 14.92 10.58
C GLN A 145 -1.36 14.90 9.72
N LEU A 146 -1.77 13.72 9.25
CA LEU A 146 -2.93 13.57 8.38
C LEU A 146 -4.26 13.82 9.11
N ALA A 147 -4.38 13.35 10.36
CA ALA A 147 -5.56 13.62 11.19
C ALA A 147 -5.68 15.11 11.53
N GLY A 148 -4.55 15.80 11.73
CA GLY A 148 -4.52 17.25 11.98
C GLY A 148 -4.83 18.10 10.75
N SER A 149 -4.55 17.60 9.53
CA SER A 149 -4.82 18.32 8.28
C SER A 149 -6.24 18.11 7.73
N THR A 150 -6.99 17.15 8.26
CA THR A 150 -8.35 16.80 7.81
C THR A 150 -9.46 17.32 8.73
N ALA A 151 -9.08 18.01 9.82
CA ALA A 151 -9.98 18.73 10.75
C ALA A 151 -10.15 20.19 10.35
#